data_AF-A0A7G1NFD2-F1
#
_entry.id   AF-A0A7G1NFD2-F1
#
_cell.length_a   1.000
_cell.length_b   1.000
_cell.length_c   1.000
_cell.angle_alpha   90.00
_cell.angle_beta   90.00
_cell.angle_gamma   90.00
#
_symmetry.space_group_name_H-M   'P 1'
#
loop_
_entity.id
_entity.type
_entity.pdbx_description
1 polymer ?
#
loop_
_entity_poly.entity_id
_entity_poly.type
_entity_poly.pdbx_seq_one_letter_code
_entity_poly.pdbx_strand_id
1 'polypeptide(L)' 'MDTAGATPGLDWLDGPTLLIDGERTADLAPKVLTLIEDGDATPLRVWLSQLGIRPEKPVRLG' A
#
# COMPACT_ATOMS: atom_id res chain seq x y z
N MET A 1 -11.71 -4.09 6.16
CA MET A 1 -10.29 -3.73 6.07
C MET A 1 -9.57 -4.49 7.16
N ASP A 2 -9.18 -5.71 6.82
CA ASP A 2 -8.21 -6.49 7.58
C ASP A 2 -6.82 -6.07 7.10
N THR A 3 -6.05 -5.40 7.97
CA THR A 3 -4.73 -4.87 7.61
C THR A 3 -3.59 -5.75 8.10
N ALA A 4 -3.84 -6.86 8.80
CA ALA A 4 -2.77 -7.70 9.35
C ALA A 4 -1.67 -6.91 10.10
N GLY A 5 -2.06 -5.87 10.86
CA GLY A 5 -1.12 -4.98 11.57
C GLY A 5 -0.51 -3.86 10.71
N ALA A 6 -0.86 -3.80 9.43
CA ALA A 6 -0.36 -2.78 8.52
C ALA A 6 -1.06 -1.43 8.71
N THR A 7 -0.28 -0.36 8.68
CA THR A 7 -0.77 1.02 8.82
C THR A 7 -0.33 1.85 7.61
N PRO A 8 -1.25 2.46 6.85
CA PRO A 8 -0.88 3.38 5.78
C PRO A 8 -0.36 4.70 6.38
N GLY A 9 0.59 5.32 5.70
CA GLY A 9 1.11 6.64 6.03
C GLY A 9 1.46 7.44 4.78
N LEU A 10 1.78 8.71 4.99
CA LEU A 10 2.25 9.62 3.96
C LEU A 10 3.48 10.35 4.49
N ASP A 11 4.62 10.09 3.87
CA ASP A 11 5.85 10.86 4.08
C ASP A 11 5.93 11.93 2.98
N TRP A 12 6.23 13.17 3.36
CA TRP A 12 6.25 14.29 2.42
C TRP A 12 7.50 14.30 1.52
N LEU A 13 8.58 13.62 1.92
CA LEU A 13 9.81 13.47 1.15
C LEU A 13 9.77 12.17 0.32
N ASP A 14 9.32 11.08 0.95
CA ASP A 14 9.40 9.75 0.35
C ASP A 14 8.06 9.24 -0.21
N GLY A 15 6.98 10.01 -0.07
CA GLY A 15 5.66 9.67 -0.58
C GLY A 15 4.91 8.63 0.28
N PRO A 16 4.00 7.84 -0.33
CA PRO A 16 3.16 6.91 0.41
C PRO A 16 3.99 5.85 1.13
N THR A 17 3.57 5.51 2.35
CA THR A 17 4.22 4.50 3.20
C THR A 17 3.23 3.45 3.67
N LEU A 18 3.72 2.25 3.89
CA LEU A 18 3.01 1.19 4.58
C LEU A 18 3.94 0.66 5.65
N LEU A 19 3.47 0.68 6.89
CA LEU A 19 4.19 0.17 8.04
C LEU A 19 3.60 -1.19 8.40
N ILE A 20 4.42 -2.22 8.64
CA ILE A 20 4.03 -3.50 9.20
C ILE A 20 4.81 -3.68 10.49
N ASP A 21 4.12 -3.86 11.62
CA ASP A 21 4.73 -3.92 12.95
C ASP A 21 5.65 -2.72 13.27
N GLY A 22 5.35 -1.55 12.67
CA GLY A 22 6.13 -0.32 12.82
C GLY A 22 7.28 -0.15 11.83
N GLU A 23 7.56 -1.14 10.99
CA GLU A 23 8.63 -1.09 9.99
C GLU A 23 8.11 -0.77 8.58
N ARG A 24 8.87 0.05 7.84
CA ARG A 24 8.50 0.48 6.49
C ARG A 24 8.76 -0.62 5.47
N THR A 25 7.74 -0.93 4.66
CA THR A 25 7.90 -1.84 3.53
C THR A 25 8.60 -1.13 2.36
N ALA A 26 9.62 -1.77 1.76
CA ALA A 26 10.35 -1.20 0.63
C ALA A 26 9.57 -1.22 -0.71
N ASP A 27 8.65 -2.19 -0.87
CA ASP A 27 8.04 -2.48 -2.18
C ASP A 27 6.77 -1.67 -2.51
N LEU A 28 6.36 -0.74 -1.65
CA LEU A 28 5.11 0.01 -1.86
C LEU A 28 5.23 1.00 -3.03
N ALA A 29 6.28 1.81 -3.06
CA ALA A 29 6.47 2.90 -4.02
C ALA A 29 6.34 2.45 -5.49
N PRO A 30 7.04 1.39 -5.97
CA PRO A 30 6.92 0.97 -7.36
C PRO A 30 5.51 0.49 -7.73
N LYS A 31 4.74 -0.07 -6.79
CA LYS A 31 3.38 -0.57 -7.04
C LYS A 31 2.36 0.55 -7.12
N VAL A 32 2.55 1.60 -6.32
CA VAL A 32 1.74 2.82 -6.41
C VAL A 32 2.05 3.56 -7.72
N LEU A 33 3.32 3.56 -8.16
CA LEU A 33 3.70 4.16 -9.43
C LEU A 33 2.97 3.48 -10.61
N THR A 34 3.01 2.15 -10.71
CA THR A 34 2.26 1.41 -11.75
C THR A 34 0.75 1.71 -11.72
N LEU A 35 0.16 1.83 -10.53
CA LEU A 35 -1.25 2.22 -10.41
C LEU A 35 -1.50 3.63 -10.97
N ILE A 36 -0.61 4.59 -10.71
CA ILE A 36 -0.79 5.98 -11.14
C ILE A 36 -0.49 6.15 -12.63
N GLU A 37 0.62 5.59 -13.11
CA GLU A 37 1.11 5.77 -14.47
C GLU A 37 0.31 4.92 -15.47
N ASP A 38 0.06 3.65 -15.14
CA ASP A 38 -0.59 2.69 -16.05
C ASP A 38 -2.09 2.51 -15.74
N GLY A 39 -2.58 3.05 -14.62
CA GLY A 39 -3.94 2.79 -14.16
C GLY A 39 -4.16 1.35 -13.64
N ASP A 40 -3.10 0.55 -13.53
CA ASP A 40 -3.19 -0.86 -13.15
C ASP A 40 -3.01 -1.07 -11.64
N ALA A 41 -4.13 -1.38 -10.97
CA ALA A 41 -4.15 -1.69 -9.55
C ALA A 41 -3.67 -3.11 -9.22
N THR A 42 -3.47 -3.98 -10.21
CA THR A 42 -3.23 -5.42 -10.01
C THR A 42 -1.96 -5.69 -9.20
N PRO A 43 -0.79 -5.10 -9.52
CA PRO A 43 0.46 -5.36 -8.78
C PRO A 43 0.36 -4.96 -7.31
N LEU A 44 -0.34 -3.85 -7.03
CA LEU A 44 -0.57 -3.37 -5.67
C LEU A 44 -1.51 -4.31 -4.91
N ARG A 45 -2.63 -4.73 -5.50
CA ARG A 45 -3.62 -5.61 -4.86
C ARG A 45 -3.06 -7.01 -4.57
N VAL A 46 -2.30 -7.58 -5.50
CA VAL A 46 -1.64 -8.88 -5.31
C VAL A 46 -0.66 -8.82 -4.16
N TRP A 47 0.17 -7.78 -4.10
CA TRP A 47 1.15 -7.61 -3.03
C TRP A 47 0.51 -7.39 -1.66
N LEU A 48 -0.51 -6.53 -1.57
CA LEU A 48 -1.27 -6.36 -0.32
C LEU A 48 -1.86 -7.71 0.14
N SER A 49 -2.42 -8.50 -0.79
CA SER A 49 -2.96 -9.81 -0.46
C SER A 49 -1.90 -10.81 0.01
N GLN A 50 -0.67 -10.75 -0.52
CA GLN A 50 0.46 -11.55 -0.06
C GLN A 50 0.88 -11.19 1.37
N LEU A 51 0.72 -9.92 1.75
CA LEU A 51 0.92 -9.43 3.12
C LEU A 51 -0.27 -9.74 4.05
N GLY A 52 -1.29 -10.45 3.58
CA GLY A 52 -2.52 -10.73 4.33
C GLY A 52 -3.50 -9.55 4.38
N ILE A 53 -3.20 -8.44 3.71
CA ILE A 53 -4.03 -7.24 3.68
C ILE A 53 -5.14 -7.44 2.64
N ARG A 54 -6.40 -7.33 3.07
CA ARG A 54 -7.57 -7.50 2.20
C ARG A 54 -8.22 -6.13 1.94
N PRO A 55 -7.98 -5.50 0.77
CA PRO A 55 -8.62 -4.25 0.43
C PRO A 55 -10.05 -4.51 -0.09
N GLU A 56 -11.01 -4.74 0.81
CA GLU A 56 -12.43 -4.88 0.40
C GLU A 56 -13.09 -3.53 0.08
N LYS A 57 -12.47 -2.41 0.49
CA LYS A 57 -13.01 -1.05 0.33
C LYS A 57 -11.87 -0.07 0.01
N PRO A 58 -12.05 0.89 -0.91
CA PRO A 58 -11.00 1.87 -1.22
C PRO A 58 -10.65 2.68 0.04
N VAL A 59 -9.36 2.68 0.37
CA VAL A 59 -8.79 3.51 1.44
C VAL A 59 -8.72 4.93 0.91
N ARG A 60 -9.45 5.85 1.53
CA ARG A 60 -9.26 7.28 1.30
C ARG A 60 -8.15 7.74 2.24
N LEU A 61 -7.04 8.20 1.67
CA LEU A 61 -6.02 8.92 2.41
C LEU A 61 -6.61 10.30 2.73
N GLY A 62 -6.84 10.55 4.02
CA GLY A 62 -7.29 11.85 4.56
C GLY A 62 -6.12 12.63 5.12
#